data_AF-A0A323UD17-F1
#
_entry.id   AF-A0A323UD17-F1
#
_cell.length_a   1.000
_cell.length_b   1.000
_cell.length_c   1.000
_cell.angle_alpha   90.00
_cell.angle_beta   90.00
_cell.angle_gamma   90.00
#
_symmetry.space_group_name_H-M   'P 1'
#
loop_
_entity.id
_entity.type
_entity.pdbx_description
1 polymer ?
#
loop_
_entity_poly.entity_id
_entity_poly.type
_entity_poly.pdbx_seq_one_letter_code
_entity_poly.pdbx_strand_id
1 'polypeptide(L)'
;MVQANRQLSDRQFRSLAELIEGQVGIKMPTAKRLMLEGRLHKRVRALNYSGVGEYVDNLFDKAVLDEELTHLIDVVTTNKTDFFREPQHFEFLRTVAVPELLKLPDRKSNDLKIWSSACSTGMEAYTTAMVLDDMVQAGRRFQFRILGTDISTAVLRVATAAIYNREVIAPVPAPFIERYFLTSRDRARQEVRVVPELRRLTNFTRMNLMDSSYPVDRDVDIIFCRNVLIYFDRDTQRKVVEQLCSHLRPGGYLLVGHSESMIHSALPKLRQVQPTVFRL
;
A
#
# COMPACT_ATOMS: atom_id res chain seq x y z
N MET A 1 -2.53 -38.02 25.36
CA MET A 1 -1.92 -37.33 24.21
C MET A 1 -3.04 -36.62 23.46
N VAL A 2 -3.24 -35.32 23.70
CA VAL A 2 -4.24 -34.53 22.95
C VAL A 2 -3.69 -34.37 21.53
N GLN A 3 -4.46 -34.80 20.52
CA GLN A 3 -4.10 -34.55 19.12
C GLN A 3 -3.92 -33.04 18.93
N ALA A 4 -2.70 -32.61 18.63
CA ALA A 4 -2.44 -31.22 18.26
C ALA A 4 -3.36 -30.85 17.08
N ASN A 5 -4.25 -29.88 17.29
CA ASN A 5 -5.22 -29.48 16.28
C ASN A 5 -4.50 -28.66 15.21
N ARG A 6 -3.90 -29.35 14.23
CA ARG A 6 -3.06 -28.77 13.19
C ARG A 6 -3.84 -27.89 12.20
N GLN A 7 -5.17 -28.00 12.17
CA GLN A 7 -6.06 -27.31 11.24
C GLN A 7 -7.13 -26.52 11.99
N LEU A 8 -7.72 -25.53 11.32
CA LEU A 8 -8.82 -24.73 11.83
C LEU A 8 -10.14 -25.50 11.69
N SER A 9 -10.88 -25.60 12.80
CA SER A 9 -12.30 -25.95 12.73
C SER A 9 -13.11 -24.87 12.02
N ASP A 10 -14.30 -25.21 11.53
CA ASP A 10 -15.23 -24.25 10.91
C ASP A 10 -15.59 -23.10 11.84
N ARG A 11 -15.66 -23.35 13.15
CA ARG A 11 -15.92 -22.31 14.16
C ARG A 11 -14.72 -21.36 14.27
N GLN A 12 -13.52 -21.90 14.47
CA GLN A 12 -12.30 -21.11 14.60
C GLN A 12 -12.03 -20.27 13.35
N PHE A 13 -12.21 -20.86 12.17
CA PHE A 13 -12.06 -20.13 10.91
C PHE A 13 -13.06 -18.97 10.79
N ARG A 14 -14.35 -19.18 11.14
CA ARG A 14 -15.36 -18.12 11.11
C ARG A 14 -15.03 -16.98 12.07
N SER A 15 -14.69 -17.29 13.33
CA SER A 15 -14.32 -16.27 14.31
C SER A 15 -13.09 -15.46 13.87
N LEU A 16 -12.10 -16.12 13.28
CA LEU A 16 -10.91 -15.45 12.75
C LEU A 16 -11.23 -14.58 11.53
N ALA A 17 -12.10 -15.07 10.63
CA ALA A 17 -12.56 -14.30 9.48
C ALA A 17 -13.33 -13.04 9.91
N GLU A 18 -14.25 -13.17 10.86
CA GLU A 18 -15.00 -12.04 11.44
C GLU A 18 -14.07 -11.01 12.10
N LEU A 19 -13.04 -11.46 12.83
CA LEU A 19 -12.04 -10.59 13.42
C LEU A 19 -11.25 -9.82 12.33
N ILE A 20 -10.76 -10.51 11.30
CA ILE A 20 -9.99 -9.89 10.21
C ILE A 20 -10.85 -8.89 9.44
N GLU A 21 -12.09 -9.26 9.10
CA GLU A 21 -13.01 -8.39 8.40
C GLU A 21 -13.37 -7.16 9.25
N GLY A 22 -13.65 -7.34 10.54
CA GLY A 22 -13.96 -6.24 11.45
C GLY A 22 -12.80 -5.27 11.69
N GLN A 23 -11.56 -5.76 11.68
CA GLN A 23 -10.37 -4.95 11.98
C GLN A 23 -9.79 -4.27 10.74
N VAL A 24 -9.77 -4.94 9.59
CA VAL A 24 -9.07 -4.45 8.39
C VAL A 24 -9.88 -4.61 7.09
N GLY A 25 -11.12 -5.10 7.15
CA GLY A 25 -12.03 -5.15 6.00
C GLY A 25 -11.72 -6.23 4.97
N ILE A 26 -10.69 -7.06 5.19
CA ILE A 26 -10.25 -8.05 4.22
C ILE A 26 -11.15 -9.29 4.29
N LYS A 27 -11.90 -9.56 3.23
CA LYS A 27 -12.76 -10.74 3.16
C LYS A 27 -12.00 -12.07 3.19
N MET A 28 -12.48 -12.97 4.05
CA MET A 28 -11.94 -14.32 4.26
C MET A 28 -12.99 -15.40 3.94
N PRO A 29 -13.34 -15.61 2.66
CA PRO A 29 -14.23 -16.70 2.27
C PRO A 29 -13.59 -18.06 2.60
N THR A 30 -14.40 -19.09 2.82
CA THR A 30 -13.96 -20.45 3.21
C THR A 30 -12.86 -21.02 2.30
N ALA A 31 -12.88 -20.69 1.00
CA ALA A 31 -11.85 -21.10 0.04
C ALA A 31 -10.43 -20.62 0.41
N LYS A 32 -10.28 -19.56 1.23
CA LYS A 32 -9.00 -19.04 1.71
C LYS A 32 -8.49 -19.70 3.01
N ARG A 33 -9.22 -20.67 3.59
CA ARG A 33 -8.82 -21.33 4.85
C ARG A 33 -7.40 -21.90 4.80
N LEU A 34 -7.10 -22.72 3.79
CA LEU A 34 -5.78 -23.35 3.66
C LEU A 34 -4.66 -22.32 3.49
N MET A 35 -4.94 -21.22 2.78
CA MET A 35 -3.99 -20.11 2.66
C MET A 35 -3.71 -19.49 4.03
N LEU A 36 -4.76 -19.21 4.82
CA LEU A 36 -4.63 -18.60 6.14
C LEU A 36 -3.84 -19.49 7.10
N GLU A 37 -4.17 -20.79 7.17
CA GLU A 37 -3.43 -21.78 7.95
C GLU A 37 -1.95 -21.80 7.56
N GLY A 38 -1.65 -21.93 6.27
CA GLY A 38 -0.27 -21.99 5.77
C GLY A 38 0.54 -20.75 6.12
N ARG A 39 -0.06 -19.55 6.09
CA ARG A 39 0.64 -18.31 6.46
C ARG A 39 0.82 -18.18 7.98
N LEU A 40 -0.10 -18.69 8.79
CA LEU A 40 0.00 -18.68 10.26
C LEU A 40 1.07 -19.64 10.82
N HIS A 41 1.43 -20.69 10.09
CA HIS A 41 2.41 -21.70 10.55
C HIS A 41 3.73 -21.11 11.06
N LYS A 42 4.24 -20.05 10.43
CA LYS A 42 5.48 -19.40 10.90
C LYS A 42 5.28 -18.70 12.25
N ARG A 43 4.13 -18.05 12.46
CA ARG A 43 3.81 -17.38 13.73
C ARG A 43 3.54 -18.38 14.85
N VAL A 44 2.74 -19.41 14.58
CA VAL A 44 2.45 -20.53 15.51
C VAL A 44 3.74 -21.14 16.06
N ARG A 45 4.70 -21.44 15.17
CA ARG A 45 6.02 -21.97 15.58
C ARG A 45 6.84 -20.98 16.41
N ALA A 46 6.80 -19.70 16.08
CA ALA A 46 7.53 -18.67 16.83
C ALA A 46 7.02 -18.51 18.27
N LEU A 47 5.75 -18.82 18.52
CA LEU A 47 5.11 -18.75 19.82
C LEU A 47 5.04 -20.11 20.55
N ASN A 48 5.62 -21.16 19.96
CA ASN A 48 5.61 -22.54 20.48
C ASN A 48 4.22 -23.15 20.69
N TYR A 49 3.21 -22.71 19.94
CA TYR A 49 1.92 -23.38 19.89
C TYR A 49 2.01 -24.71 19.10
N SER A 50 1.24 -25.71 19.50
CA SER A 50 1.20 -27.04 18.89
C SER A 50 0.50 -27.07 17.52
N GLY A 51 -0.29 -26.04 17.20
CA GLY A 51 -1.02 -25.93 15.94
C GLY A 51 -1.78 -24.62 15.79
N VAL A 52 -2.33 -24.39 14.60
CA VAL A 52 -3.13 -23.19 14.30
C VAL A 52 -4.41 -23.14 15.13
N GLY A 53 -5.03 -24.30 15.42
CA GLY A 53 -6.21 -24.36 16.28
C GLY A 53 -5.94 -23.82 17.67
N GLU A 54 -4.86 -24.29 18.32
CA GLU A 54 -4.47 -23.82 19.66
C GLU A 54 -4.14 -22.32 19.65
N TYR A 55 -3.45 -21.83 18.63
CA TYR A 55 -3.22 -20.39 18.48
C TYR A 55 -4.52 -19.60 18.45
N VAL A 56 -5.52 -20.03 17.68
CA VAL A 56 -6.81 -19.33 17.59
C VAL A 56 -7.63 -19.44 18.88
N ASP A 57 -7.58 -20.57 19.57
CA ASP A 57 -8.28 -20.75 20.85
C ASP A 57 -7.76 -19.76 21.92
N ASN A 58 -6.46 -19.46 21.91
CA ASN A 58 -5.85 -18.48 22.83
C ASN A 58 -5.91 -17.02 22.31
N LEU A 59 -6.10 -16.82 21.01
CA LEU A 59 -6.03 -15.50 20.37
C LEU A 59 -7.06 -14.50 20.91
N PHE A 60 -8.23 -14.98 21.36
CA PHE A 60 -9.33 -14.12 21.80
C PHE A 60 -9.22 -13.68 23.26
N ASP A 61 -8.20 -14.13 24.00
CA ASP A 61 -7.83 -13.51 25.26
C ASP A 61 -7.33 -12.09 25.02
N LYS A 62 -7.88 -11.10 25.72
CA LYS A 62 -7.64 -9.67 25.44
C LYS A 62 -6.15 -9.31 25.35
N ALA A 63 -5.35 -9.77 26.32
CA ALA A 63 -3.92 -9.49 26.34
C ALA A 63 -3.18 -10.12 25.14
N VAL A 64 -3.57 -11.34 24.77
CA VAL A 64 -3.00 -12.05 23.62
C VAL A 64 -3.41 -11.36 22.32
N LEU A 65 -4.67 -10.96 22.19
CA LEU A 65 -5.18 -10.25 21.02
C LEU A 65 -4.43 -8.95 20.77
N ASP A 66 -4.22 -8.15 21.82
CA ASP A 66 -3.53 -6.86 21.72
C ASP A 66 -2.09 -7.02 21.21
N GLU A 67 -1.40 -8.09 21.61
CA GLU A 67 -0.04 -8.42 21.15
C GLU A 67 -0.02 -9.02 19.73
N GLU A 68 -0.97 -9.90 19.43
CA GLU A 68 -0.97 -10.69 18.19
C GLU A 68 -1.64 -10.02 17.00
N LEU A 69 -2.53 -9.04 17.22
CA LEU A 69 -3.35 -8.48 16.16
C LEU A 69 -2.52 -7.94 14.99
N THR A 70 -1.42 -7.24 15.29
CA THR A 70 -0.52 -6.71 14.24
C THR A 70 0.12 -7.84 13.43
N HIS A 71 0.52 -8.93 14.08
CA HIS A 71 1.11 -10.09 13.42
C HIS A 71 0.08 -10.86 12.57
N LEU A 72 -1.15 -11.01 13.08
CA LEU A 72 -2.25 -11.58 12.34
C LEU A 72 -2.50 -10.77 11.06
N ILE A 73 -2.58 -9.44 11.17
CA ILE A 73 -2.79 -8.55 10.03
C ILE A 73 -1.64 -8.69 9.00
N ASP A 74 -0.39 -8.70 9.45
CA ASP A 74 0.77 -8.89 8.57
C ASP A 74 0.72 -10.22 7.80
N VAL A 75 0.19 -11.27 8.42
CA VAL A 75 0.05 -12.61 7.81
C VAL A 75 -1.08 -12.65 6.77
N VAL A 76 -2.19 -11.97 7.03
CA VAL A 76 -3.38 -12.07 6.17
C VAL A 76 -3.37 -11.12 4.97
N THR A 77 -2.61 -10.03 5.05
CA THR A 77 -2.46 -9.07 3.94
C THR A 77 -1.79 -9.71 2.72
N THR A 78 -2.20 -9.29 1.52
CA THR A 78 -1.59 -9.75 0.27
C THR A 78 -0.85 -8.59 -0.37
N ASN A 79 0.47 -8.64 -0.31
CA ASN A 79 1.32 -7.46 -0.50
C ASN A 79 2.07 -7.44 -1.84
N LYS A 80 1.51 -8.05 -2.89
CA LYS A 80 2.17 -8.10 -4.21
C LYS A 80 2.20 -6.70 -4.83
N THR A 81 3.41 -6.18 -5.01
CA THR A 81 3.70 -4.93 -5.70
C THR A 81 4.97 -5.09 -6.53
N ASP A 82 5.12 -4.26 -7.55
CA ASP A 82 6.25 -4.25 -8.47
C ASP A 82 6.60 -2.80 -8.82
N PHE A 83 7.88 -2.50 -9.04
CA PHE A 83 8.27 -1.22 -9.61
C PHE A 83 7.61 -1.05 -10.98
N PHE A 84 7.15 0.17 -11.28
CA PHE A 84 6.49 0.51 -12.56
C PHE A 84 5.24 -0.33 -12.89
N ARG A 85 4.57 -0.91 -11.88
CA ARG A 85 3.26 -1.57 -12.06
C ARG A 85 2.26 -0.57 -12.67
N GLU A 86 1.53 -0.98 -13.70
CA GLU A 86 0.60 -0.15 -14.50
C GLU A 86 1.26 1.17 -14.98
N PRO A 87 2.27 1.09 -15.87
CA PRO A 87 3.15 2.22 -16.21
C PRO A 87 2.43 3.43 -16.78
N GLN A 88 1.26 3.23 -17.40
CA GLN A 88 0.37 4.31 -17.87
C GLN A 88 0.02 5.35 -16.80
N HIS A 89 -0.04 5.00 -15.51
CA HIS A 89 -0.28 5.97 -14.44
C HIS A 89 0.89 6.92 -14.22
N PHE A 90 2.12 6.43 -14.36
CA PHE A 90 3.33 7.26 -14.25
C PHE A 90 3.56 8.10 -15.50
N GLU A 91 3.14 7.61 -16.66
CA GLU A 91 3.12 8.43 -17.88
C GLU A 91 2.06 9.55 -17.78
N PHE A 92 0.88 9.25 -17.25
CA PHE A 92 -0.15 10.25 -16.96
C PHE A 92 0.35 11.31 -15.96
N LEU A 93 1.04 10.87 -14.90
CA LEU A 93 1.67 11.75 -13.92
C LEU A 93 2.60 12.76 -14.62
N ARG A 94 3.45 12.27 -15.50
CA ARG A 94 4.49 13.04 -16.21
C ARG A 94 3.91 14.03 -17.23
N THR A 95 2.94 13.58 -18.02
CA THR A 95 2.45 14.30 -19.20
C THR A 95 1.24 15.18 -18.92
N VAL A 96 0.43 14.83 -17.94
CA VAL A 96 -0.85 15.52 -17.65
C VAL A 96 -0.89 16.04 -16.22
N ALA A 97 -0.82 15.14 -15.22
CA ALA A 97 -1.15 15.50 -13.84
C ALA A 97 -0.24 16.62 -13.30
N VAL A 98 1.08 16.42 -13.36
CA VAL A 98 2.04 17.41 -12.84
C VAL A 98 1.94 18.76 -13.58
N PRO A 99 1.94 18.82 -14.93
CA PRO A 99 1.75 20.07 -15.65
C PRO A 99 0.44 20.80 -15.32
N GLU A 100 -0.67 20.10 -15.12
CA GLU A 100 -1.95 20.71 -14.75
C GLU A 100 -1.99 21.18 -13.30
N LEU A 101 -1.48 20.38 -12.36
CA LEU A 101 -1.43 20.72 -10.94
C LEU A 101 -0.60 21.98 -10.67
N LEU A 102 0.50 22.16 -11.40
CA LEU A 102 1.36 23.34 -11.28
C LEU A 102 0.72 24.62 -11.82
N LYS A 103 -0.37 24.52 -12.60
CA LYS A 103 -1.11 25.67 -13.15
C LYS A 103 -2.34 26.04 -12.33
N LEU A 104 -2.63 25.34 -11.24
CA LEU A 104 -3.82 25.63 -10.42
C LEU A 104 -3.74 27.05 -9.83
N PRO A 105 -4.81 27.84 -9.91
CA PRO A 105 -4.79 29.26 -9.55
C PRO A 105 -4.53 29.49 -8.05
N ASP A 106 -5.02 28.60 -7.18
CA ASP A 106 -4.88 28.73 -5.72
C ASP A 106 -3.56 28.16 -5.16
N ARG A 107 -2.66 27.73 -6.04
CA ARG A 107 -1.40 27.11 -5.65
C ARG A 107 -0.39 28.18 -5.20
N LYS A 108 -0.13 28.24 -3.89
CA LYS A 108 0.85 29.17 -3.29
C LYS A 108 2.31 28.73 -3.44
N SER A 109 2.57 27.43 -3.59
CA SER A 109 3.92 26.89 -3.82
C SER A 109 3.92 25.78 -4.87
N ASN A 110 5.05 25.62 -5.56
CA ASN A 110 5.26 24.51 -6.49
C ASN A 110 5.64 23.22 -5.75
N ASP A 111 5.10 22.99 -4.55
CA ASP A 111 5.35 21.76 -3.80
C ASP A 111 4.21 20.78 -4.06
N LEU A 112 4.53 19.60 -4.57
CA LEU A 112 3.57 18.52 -4.81
C LEU A 112 3.50 17.61 -3.59
N LYS A 113 2.29 17.33 -3.12
CA LYS A 113 2.02 16.34 -2.07
C LYS A 113 1.41 15.10 -2.70
N ILE A 114 2.11 13.99 -2.63
CA ILE A 114 1.66 12.71 -3.17
C ILE A 114 1.45 11.72 -2.03
N TRP A 115 0.41 10.90 -2.16
CA TRP A 115 0.11 9.85 -1.20
C TRP A 115 -0.11 8.51 -1.90
N SER A 116 0.70 7.50 -1.57
CA SER A 116 0.45 6.09 -1.88
C SER A 116 -0.24 5.45 -0.68
N SER A 117 -1.56 5.25 -0.76
CA SER A 117 -2.41 4.93 0.39
C SER A 117 -2.44 3.46 0.79
N ALA A 118 -1.81 2.59 -0.01
CA ALA A 118 -1.55 1.18 0.25
C ALA A 118 -0.19 0.80 -0.36
N CYS A 119 0.88 1.36 0.20
CA CYS A 119 2.18 1.39 -0.46
C CYS A 119 2.93 0.06 -0.49
N SER A 120 2.47 -0.95 0.26
CA SER A 120 3.14 -2.24 0.45
C SER A 120 4.63 -2.02 0.78
N THR A 121 5.55 -2.69 0.09
CA THR A 121 7.00 -2.59 0.26
C THR A 121 7.60 -1.30 -0.33
N GLY A 122 6.80 -0.28 -0.62
CA GLY A 122 7.23 1.06 -1.02
C GLY A 122 7.54 1.24 -2.50
N MET A 123 7.43 0.20 -3.32
CA MET A 123 7.83 0.25 -4.74
C MET A 123 7.03 1.28 -5.54
N GLU A 124 5.72 1.41 -5.28
CA GLU A 124 4.90 2.45 -5.93
C GLU A 124 5.37 3.85 -5.54
N ALA A 125 5.59 4.10 -4.24
CA ALA A 125 6.09 5.39 -3.76
C ALA A 125 7.45 5.73 -4.36
N TYR A 126 8.36 4.77 -4.46
CA TYR A 126 9.67 4.97 -5.06
C TYR A 126 9.62 5.14 -6.58
N THR A 127 8.77 4.40 -7.31
CA THR A 127 8.55 4.66 -8.74
C THR A 127 8.06 6.09 -8.96
N THR A 128 7.09 6.55 -8.16
CA THR A 128 6.62 7.94 -8.22
C THR A 128 7.74 8.93 -7.94
N ALA A 129 8.57 8.69 -6.93
CA ALA A 129 9.71 9.54 -6.60
C ALA A 129 10.72 9.64 -7.75
N MET A 130 11.02 8.51 -8.40
CA MET A 130 11.94 8.48 -9.55
C MET A 130 11.41 9.27 -10.74
N VAL A 131 10.11 9.15 -11.03
CA VAL A 131 9.47 9.85 -12.16
C VAL A 131 9.42 11.36 -11.89
N LEU A 132 9.06 11.76 -10.67
CA LEU A 132 9.03 13.17 -10.29
C LEU A 132 10.44 13.79 -10.26
N ASP A 133 11.44 13.08 -9.72
CA ASP A 133 12.82 13.56 -9.74
C ASP A 133 13.34 13.67 -11.17
N ASP A 134 13.07 12.69 -12.04
CA ASP A 134 13.48 12.75 -13.45
C ASP A 134 12.90 13.98 -14.18
N MET A 135 11.65 14.34 -13.88
CA MET A 135 11.07 15.59 -14.40
C MET A 135 11.78 16.84 -13.88
N VAL A 136 12.18 16.87 -12.61
CA VAL A 136 12.95 17.97 -12.02
C VAL A 136 14.33 18.07 -12.66
N GLN A 137 15.03 16.94 -12.83
CA GLN A 137 16.32 16.88 -13.52
C GLN A 137 16.22 17.32 -14.99
N ALA A 138 15.07 17.08 -15.64
CA ALA A 138 14.77 17.57 -16.98
C ALA A 138 14.38 19.07 -17.04
N GLY A 139 14.50 19.80 -15.93
CA GLY A 139 14.34 21.27 -15.87
C GLY A 139 12.96 21.75 -15.41
N ARG A 140 12.07 20.86 -14.98
CA ARG A 140 10.80 21.29 -14.35
C ARG A 140 11.07 21.87 -12.96
N ARG A 141 10.40 22.98 -12.63
CA ARG A 141 10.61 23.72 -11.38
C ARG A 141 9.51 23.46 -10.36
N PHE A 142 9.66 22.39 -9.59
CA PHE A 142 8.79 22.05 -8.47
C PHE A 142 9.55 21.23 -7.43
N GLN A 143 9.02 21.15 -6.21
CA GLN A 143 9.46 20.20 -5.19
C GLN A 143 8.35 19.18 -4.95
N PHE A 144 8.67 18.07 -4.29
CA PHE A 144 7.65 17.09 -3.96
C PHE A 144 7.96 16.37 -2.66
N ARG A 145 6.91 15.85 -2.01
CA ARG A 145 7.00 14.89 -0.92
C ARG A 145 5.98 13.79 -1.15
N ILE A 146 6.37 12.57 -0.78
CA ILE A 146 5.54 11.37 -0.94
C ILE A 146 5.33 10.75 0.44
N LEU A 147 4.06 10.55 0.80
CA LEU A 147 3.67 9.71 1.92
C LEU A 147 3.29 8.33 1.38
N GLY A 148 3.88 7.26 1.93
CA GLY A 148 3.40 5.90 1.77
C GLY A 148 2.73 5.45 3.06
N THR A 149 1.51 4.93 2.97
CA THR A 149 0.82 4.31 4.10
C THR A 149 0.48 2.87 3.81
N ASP A 150 0.57 2.02 4.82
CA ASP A 150 0.10 0.64 4.75
C ASP A 150 -0.36 0.17 6.13
N ILE A 151 -1.21 -0.85 6.17
CA ILE A 151 -1.63 -1.46 7.42
C ILE A 151 -0.56 -2.44 7.95
N SER A 152 0.21 -3.06 7.05
CA SER A 152 1.20 -4.06 7.39
C SER A 152 2.53 -3.43 7.83
N THR A 153 2.94 -3.74 9.07
CA THR A 153 4.23 -3.27 9.58
C THR A 153 5.40 -3.96 8.90
N ALA A 154 5.22 -5.21 8.48
CA ALA A 154 6.25 -5.99 7.81
C ALA A 154 6.69 -5.35 6.49
N VAL A 155 5.74 -4.91 5.67
CA VAL A 155 6.05 -4.28 4.39
C VAL A 155 6.57 -2.86 4.54
N LEU A 156 6.07 -2.12 5.53
CA LEU A 156 6.59 -0.78 5.87
C LEU A 156 8.05 -0.82 6.28
N ARG A 157 8.49 -1.84 7.05
CA ARG A 157 9.92 -2.04 7.37
C ARG A 157 10.77 -2.18 6.11
N VAL A 158 10.28 -2.92 5.11
CA VAL A 158 10.96 -3.07 3.81
C VAL A 158 10.99 -1.73 3.05
N ALA A 159 9.85 -1.02 3.00
CA ALA A 159 9.73 0.28 2.35
C ALA A 159 10.70 1.33 2.94
N THR A 160 10.80 1.40 4.27
CA THR A 160 11.72 2.29 5.00
C THR A 160 13.18 1.90 4.78
N ALA A 161 13.51 0.60 4.81
CA ALA A 161 14.88 0.14 4.53
C ALA A 161 15.30 0.44 3.07
N ALA A 162 14.33 0.31 2.15
CA ALA A 162 14.46 0.49 0.71
C ALA A 162 15.47 -0.45 0.05
N ILE A 163 15.66 -1.64 0.63
CA ILE A 163 16.57 -2.68 0.15
C ILE A 163 15.72 -3.77 -0.50
N TYR A 164 16.06 -4.12 -1.73
CA TYR A 164 15.33 -5.09 -2.54
C TYR A 164 16.30 -6.07 -3.19
N ASN A 165 15.81 -7.28 -3.50
CA ASN A 165 16.55 -8.17 -4.39
C ASN A 165 16.63 -7.53 -5.78
N ARG A 166 17.78 -7.66 -6.43
CA ARG A 166 18.07 -7.11 -7.76
C ARG A 166 17.08 -7.58 -8.84
N GLU A 167 16.54 -8.78 -8.75
CA GLU A 167 15.55 -9.29 -9.70
C GLU A 167 14.26 -8.43 -9.72
N VAL A 168 13.92 -7.81 -8.59
CA VAL A 168 12.68 -7.02 -8.45
C VAL A 168 12.74 -5.71 -9.23
N ILE A 169 13.93 -5.22 -9.55
CA ILE A 169 14.10 -4.01 -10.38
C ILE A 169 14.19 -4.31 -11.87
N ALA A 170 14.04 -5.57 -12.31
CA ALA A 170 14.03 -5.92 -13.73
C ALA A 170 13.02 -5.11 -14.59
N PRO A 171 11.82 -4.74 -14.08
CA PRO A 171 10.88 -3.89 -14.84
C PRO A 171 11.27 -2.40 -14.91
N VAL A 172 12.27 -1.95 -14.14
CA VAL A 172 12.68 -0.54 -14.09
C VAL A 172 13.49 -0.19 -15.36
N PRO A 173 13.22 0.94 -16.03
CA PRO A 173 14.02 1.38 -17.16
C PRO A 173 15.51 1.53 -16.80
N ALA A 174 16.43 1.12 -17.69
CA ALA A 174 17.87 1.13 -17.41
C ALA A 174 18.44 2.48 -16.93
N PRO A 175 18.08 3.65 -17.52
CA PRO A 175 18.55 4.94 -17.03
C PRO A 175 18.11 5.23 -15.59
N PHE A 176 16.95 4.71 -15.18
CA PHE A 176 16.42 4.85 -13.83
C PHE A 176 17.14 3.92 -12.86
N ILE A 177 17.51 2.70 -13.29
CA ILE A 177 18.32 1.78 -12.48
C ILE A 177 19.66 2.44 -12.13
N GLU A 178 20.37 2.95 -13.12
CA GLU A 178 21.70 3.56 -12.95
C GLU A 178 21.66 4.78 -12.03
N ARG A 179 20.61 5.61 -12.14
CA ARG A 179 20.49 6.84 -11.36
C ARG A 179 19.97 6.63 -9.94
N TYR A 180 19.00 5.73 -9.74
CA TYR A 180 18.20 5.68 -8.52
C TYR A 180 18.43 4.45 -7.64
N PHE A 181 19.31 3.53 -8.04
CA PHE A 181 19.67 2.36 -7.25
C PHE A 181 21.17 2.26 -7.00
N LEU A 182 21.51 2.04 -5.73
CA LEU A 182 22.85 1.66 -5.29
C LEU A 182 22.95 0.13 -5.28
N THR A 183 24.05 -0.41 -5.80
CA THR A 183 24.33 -1.85 -5.72
C THR A 183 25.14 -2.17 -4.46
N SER A 184 24.89 -3.32 -3.84
CA SER A 184 25.73 -3.83 -2.74
C SER A 184 27.21 -3.92 -3.14
N ARG A 185 28.11 -3.53 -2.21
CA ARG A 185 29.56 -3.75 -2.38
C ARG A 185 29.94 -5.22 -2.30
N ASP A 186 29.19 -5.98 -1.51
CA ASP A 186 29.30 -7.44 -1.44
C ASP A 186 28.56 -8.04 -2.63
N ARG A 187 29.31 -8.52 -3.63
CA ARG A 187 28.76 -9.12 -4.86
C ARG A 187 27.99 -10.42 -4.63
N ALA A 188 28.19 -11.09 -3.49
CA ALA A 188 27.39 -12.26 -3.13
C ALA A 188 25.95 -11.88 -2.76
N ARG A 189 25.73 -10.63 -2.32
CA ARG A 189 24.40 -10.09 -2.06
C ARG A 189 23.81 -9.52 -3.34
N GLN A 190 22.80 -10.20 -3.88
CA GLN A 190 22.00 -9.72 -5.01
C GLN A 190 21.00 -8.65 -4.57
N GLU A 191 21.49 -7.61 -3.89
CA GLU A 191 20.68 -6.55 -3.28
C GLU A 191 20.98 -5.20 -3.92
N VAL A 192 19.91 -4.43 -4.08
CA VAL A 192 19.94 -3.03 -4.49
C VAL A 192 19.23 -2.19 -3.45
N ARG A 193 19.62 -0.92 -3.34
CA ARG A 193 19.00 0.03 -2.43
C ARG A 193 18.64 1.33 -3.13
N VAL A 194 17.46 1.87 -2.87
CA VAL A 194 17.08 3.19 -3.40
C VAL A 194 18.00 4.27 -2.85
N VAL A 195 18.42 5.20 -3.71
CA VAL A 195 19.35 6.29 -3.37
C VAL A 195 18.83 7.18 -2.22
N PRO A 196 19.72 7.73 -1.37
CA PRO A 196 19.34 8.58 -0.24
C PRO A 196 18.47 9.80 -0.61
N GLU A 197 18.67 10.36 -1.80
CA GLU A 197 17.95 11.53 -2.32
C GLU A 197 16.45 11.27 -2.38
N LEU A 198 16.03 10.15 -2.99
CA LEU A 198 14.62 9.78 -3.05
C LEU A 198 14.07 9.35 -1.69
N ARG A 199 14.87 8.64 -0.87
CA ARG A 199 14.46 8.21 0.48
C ARG A 199 14.19 9.37 1.43
N ARG A 200 14.81 10.54 1.22
CA ARG A 200 14.52 11.76 2.00
C ARG A 200 13.19 12.41 1.60
N LEU A 201 12.68 12.11 0.40
CA LEU A 201 11.42 12.66 -0.13
C LEU A 201 10.24 11.70 0.09
N THR A 202 10.50 10.45 0.50
CA THR A 202 9.50 9.43 0.80
C THR A 202 9.44 9.13 2.30
N ASN A 203 8.27 9.30 2.92
CA ASN A 203 8.03 8.90 4.30
C ASN A 203 7.01 7.75 4.36
N PHE A 204 7.17 6.83 5.31
CA PHE A 204 6.30 5.67 5.46
C PHE A 204 5.71 5.63 6.86
N THR A 205 4.38 5.47 6.96
CA THR A 205 3.70 5.33 8.26
C THR A 205 2.62 4.26 8.22
N ARG A 206 2.33 3.66 9.37
CA ARG A 206 1.22 2.72 9.50
C ARG A 206 -0.10 3.48 9.48
N MET A 207 -1.08 2.99 8.73
CA MET A 207 -2.44 3.51 8.72
C MET A 207 -3.43 2.43 8.29
N ASN A 208 -4.63 2.44 8.85
CA ASN A 208 -5.73 1.60 8.39
C ASN A 208 -6.70 2.43 7.53
N LEU A 209 -6.99 1.95 6.32
CA LEU A 209 -7.99 2.59 5.45
C LEU A 209 -9.41 2.49 6.02
N MET A 210 -9.66 1.62 7.00
CA MET A 210 -10.97 1.58 7.66
C MET A 210 -11.12 2.59 8.81
N ASP A 211 -10.06 3.30 9.19
CA ASP A 211 -10.13 4.28 10.27
C ASP A 211 -11.07 5.43 9.88
N SER A 212 -11.80 5.96 10.86
CA SER A 212 -12.75 7.06 10.65
C SER A 212 -12.08 8.41 10.34
N SER A 213 -10.77 8.52 10.52
CA SER A 213 -9.98 9.71 10.21
C SER A 213 -8.57 9.32 9.82
N TYR A 214 -7.96 10.08 8.90
CA TYR A 214 -6.58 9.85 8.48
C TYR A 214 -5.69 11.00 8.95
N PRO A 215 -4.54 10.72 9.59
CA PRO A 215 -3.58 11.74 10.01
C PRO A 215 -2.71 12.20 8.83
N VAL A 216 -3.36 12.63 7.74
CA VAL A 216 -2.73 13.07 6.49
C VAL A 216 -3.21 14.48 6.15
N ASP A 217 -2.38 15.26 5.48
CA ASP A 217 -2.73 16.59 4.99
C ASP A 217 -4.02 16.57 4.15
N ARG A 218 -4.76 17.68 4.13
CA ARG A 218 -6.02 17.82 3.37
C ARG A 218 -5.88 18.54 2.02
N ASP A 219 -4.65 18.80 1.62
CA ASP A 219 -4.30 19.46 0.37
C ASP A 219 -3.39 18.56 -0.48
N VAL A 220 -3.61 17.25 -0.46
CA VAL A 220 -2.87 16.28 -1.27
C VAL A 220 -3.20 16.49 -2.74
N ASP A 221 -2.18 16.48 -3.60
CA ASP A 221 -2.33 16.66 -5.03
C ASP A 221 -2.74 15.39 -5.75
N ILE A 222 -2.12 14.28 -5.37
CA ILE A 222 -2.27 12.99 -6.02
C ILE A 222 -2.33 11.90 -4.97
N ILE A 223 -3.40 11.10 -5.01
CA ILE A 223 -3.54 9.89 -4.21
C ILE A 223 -3.52 8.68 -5.15
N PHE A 224 -2.63 7.73 -4.87
CA PHE A 224 -2.65 6.38 -5.42
C PHE A 224 -3.32 5.44 -4.41
N CYS A 225 -4.43 4.83 -4.79
CA CYS A 225 -5.14 3.82 -4.02
C CYS A 225 -5.39 2.60 -4.93
N ARG A 226 -4.33 1.86 -5.21
CA ARG A 226 -4.29 0.86 -6.28
C ARG A 226 -4.23 -0.55 -5.73
N ASN A 227 -5.08 -1.41 -6.28
CA ASN A 227 -5.12 -2.86 -6.04
C ASN A 227 -5.33 -3.24 -4.55
N VAL A 228 -6.03 -2.40 -3.80
CA VAL A 228 -6.37 -2.60 -2.37
C VAL A 228 -7.88 -2.64 -2.14
N LEU A 229 -8.64 -1.87 -2.90
CA LEU A 229 -10.09 -1.75 -2.73
C LEU A 229 -10.80 -3.05 -3.11
N ILE A 230 -10.18 -3.87 -3.98
CA ILE A 230 -10.64 -5.23 -4.31
C ILE A 230 -10.80 -6.16 -3.08
N TYR A 231 -10.20 -5.84 -1.93
CA TYR A 231 -10.31 -6.64 -0.72
C TYR A 231 -11.54 -6.29 0.14
N PHE A 232 -12.14 -5.13 -0.11
CA PHE A 232 -13.25 -4.58 0.66
C PHE A 232 -14.62 -4.85 0.03
N ASP A 233 -15.69 -4.81 0.82
CA ASP A 233 -17.05 -4.74 0.29
C ASP A 233 -17.38 -3.35 -0.28
N ARG A 234 -18.51 -3.24 -0.97
CA ARG A 234 -18.91 -1.99 -1.66
C ARG A 234 -19.08 -0.81 -0.72
N ASP A 235 -19.63 -1.04 0.48
CA ASP A 235 -19.86 0.03 1.45
C ASP A 235 -18.54 0.55 2.04
N THR A 236 -17.61 -0.35 2.33
CA THR A 236 -16.27 -0.04 2.80
C THR A 236 -15.47 0.65 1.69
N GLN A 237 -15.51 0.16 0.45
CA GLN A 237 -14.90 0.83 -0.71
C GLN A 237 -15.37 2.29 -0.81
N ARG A 238 -16.69 2.53 -0.74
CA ARG A 238 -17.26 3.88 -0.79
C ARG A 238 -16.71 4.76 0.34
N LYS A 239 -16.76 4.30 1.60
CA LYS A 239 -16.27 5.06 2.76
C LYS A 239 -14.77 5.39 2.64
N VAL A 240 -13.96 4.42 2.22
CA VAL A 240 -12.51 4.61 2.02
C VAL A 240 -12.26 5.69 0.98
N VAL A 241 -12.94 5.62 -0.17
CA VAL A 241 -12.76 6.59 -1.26
C VAL A 241 -13.28 7.96 -0.85
N GLU A 242 -14.43 8.05 -0.17
CA GLU A 242 -14.96 9.30 0.41
C GLU A 242 -13.92 9.97 1.31
N GLN A 243 -13.32 9.18 2.20
CA GLN A 243 -12.31 9.67 3.12
C GLN A 243 -11.05 10.13 2.36
N LEU A 244 -10.52 9.33 1.43
CA LEU A 244 -9.36 9.72 0.60
C LEU A 244 -9.62 11.03 -0.18
N CYS A 245 -10.80 11.16 -0.79
CA CYS A 245 -11.19 12.38 -1.50
C CYS A 245 -11.28 13.60 -0.58
N SER A 246 -11.60 13.42 0.71
CA SER A 246 -11.59 14.52 1.68
C SER A 246 -10.18 15.06 2.00
N HIS A 247 -9.14 14.35 1.57
CA HIS A 247 -7.73 14.77 1.67
C HIS A 247 -7.17 15.32 0.36
N LEU A 248 -7.87 15.13 -0.77
CA LEU A 248 -7.49 15.72 -2.04
C LEU A 248 -7.83 17.21 -2.06
N ARG A 249 -6.91 18.01 -2.59
CA ARG A 249 -7.25 19.40 -2.94
C ARG A 249 -8.19 19.44 -4.15
N PRO A 250 -8.97 20.52 -4.31
CA PRO A 250 -9.74 20.76 -5.53
C PRO A 250 -8.84 20.68 -6.78
N GLY A 251 -9.28 19.94 -7.80
CA GLY A 251 -8.51 19.70 -9.01
C GLY A 251 -7.43 18.62 -8.90
N GLY A 252 -7.25 18.01 -7.73
CA GLY A 252 -6.34 16.89 -7.48
C GLY A 252 -6.81 15.57 -8.10
N TYR A 253 -5.92 14.57 -8.13
CA TYR A 253 -6.17 13.29 -8.80
C TYR A 253 -6.19 12.10 -7.84
N LEU A 254 -7.13 11.18 -8.08
CA LEU A 254 -7.16 9.85 -7.50
C LEU A 254 -6.88 8.82 -8.59
N LEU A 255 -5.88 7.96 -8.37
CA LEU A 255 -5.53 6.85 -9.26
C LEU A 255 -5.83 5.53 -8.55
N VAL A 256 -6.56 4.65 -9.22
CA VAL A 256 -6.95 3.32 -8.71
C VAL A 256 -6.43 2.21 -9.62
N GLY A 257 -6.48 0.96 -9.19
CA GLY A 257 -6.04 -0.19 -10.00
C GLY A 257 -7.05 -0.56 -11.09
N HIS A 258 -6.60 -1.34 -12.08
CA HIS A 258 -7.45 -1.75 -13.23
C HIS A 258 -8.80 -2.38 -12.84
N SER A 259 -8.82 -3.20 -11.79
CA SER A 259 -10.02 -3.88 -11.31
C SER A 259 -10.95 -3.00 -10.47
N GLU A 260 -10.63 -1.72 -10.30
CA GLU A 260 -11.26 -0.80 -9.35
C GLU A 260 -11.93 0.39 -10.06
N SER A 261 -12.01 0.36 -11.39
CA SER A 261 -12.52 1.47 -12.22
C SER A 261 -13.96 1.93 -11.92
N MET A 262 -14.79 1.06 -11.31
CA MET A 262 -16.19 1.36 -10.99
C MET A 262 -16.38 2.30 -9.79
N ILE A 263 -15.30 2.71 -9.12
CA ILE A 263 -15.35 3.57 -7.92
C ILE A 263 -16.04 4.91 -8.14
N HIS A 264 -15.97 5.50 -9.34
CA HIS A 264 -16.63 6.79 -9.62
C HIS A 264 -18.15 6.72 -9.45
N SER A 265 -18.77 5.56 -9.65
CA SER A 265 -20.21 5.39 -9.39
C SER A 265 -20.57 5.58 -7.92
N ALA A 266 -19.60 5.41 -7.01
CA ALA A 266 -19.78 5.60 -5.58
C ALA A 266 -19.67 7.08 -5.16
N LEU A 267 -19.10 7.97 -5.99
CA LEU A 267 -18.91 9.39 -5.65
C LEU A 267 -19.15 10.34 -6.84
N PRO A 268 -20.28 11.08 -6.85
CA PRO A 268 -20.63 12.01 -7.92
C PRO A 268 -19.62 13.14 -8.17
N LYS A 269 -18.76 13.46 -7.19
CA LYS A 269 -17.77 14.53 -7.29
C LYS A 269 -16.52 14.14 -8.09
N LEU A 270 -16.29 12.84 -8.30
CA LEU A 270 -15.12 12.37 -9.05
C LEU A 270 -15.43 12.30 -10.54
N ARG A 271 -14.75 13.11 -11.34
CA ARG A 271 -14.81 13.02 -12.80
C ARG A 271 -13.71 12.10 -13.31
N GLN A 272 -14.09 11.03 -14.00
CA GLN A 272 -13.12 10.20 -14.72
C GLN A 272 -12.48 11.00 -15.86
N VAL A 273 -11.15 11.05 -15.89
CA VAL A 273 -10.38 11.76 -16.94
C VAL A 273 -9.61 10.80 -17.85
N GLN A 274 -9.33 9.59 -17.37
CA GLN A 274 -8.73 8.48 -18.12
C GLN A 274 -9.21 7.17 -17.46
N PRO A 275 -9.14 5.98 -18.11
CA PRO A 275 -9.26 4.72 -17.39
C PRO A 275 -8.47 4.75 -16.09
N THR A 276 -9.15 4.40 -14.98
CA THR A 276 -8.62 4.34 -13.61
C THR A 276 -8.03 5.62 -13.01
N VAL A 277 -8.26 6.77 -13.64
CA VAL A 277 -7.82 8.08 -13.15
C VAL A 277 -9.02 9.02 -13.03
N PHE A 278 -9.18 9.60 -11.83
CA PHE A 278 -10.26 10.49 -11.49
C PHE A 278 -9.72 11.83 -11.00
N ARG A 279 -10.47 12.89 -11.26
CA ARG A 279 -10.17 14.25 -10.80
C ARG A 279 -11.31 14.75 -9.91
N LEU A 280 -10.95 15.41 -8.80
CA LEU A 280 -11.88 16.09 -7.90
C LEU A 280 -12.27 17.48 -8.44
#